data_AF-A0A6A9K1I2-F1
#
_entry.id   AF-A0A6A9K1I2-F1
#
_cell.length_a   1.000
_cell.length_b   1.000
_cell.length_c   1.000
_cell.angle_alpha   90.00
_cell.angle_beta   90.00
_cell.angle_gamma   90.00
#
_symmetry.space_group_name_H-M   'P 1'
#
loop_
_entity.id
_entity.type
_entity.pdbx_description
1 polymer ?
#
loop_
_entity_poly.entity_id
_entity_poly.type
_entity_poly.pdbx_seq_one_letter_code
_entity_poly.pdbx_strand_id
1 'polypeptide(L)'
;DSSTSRVDAIEFGTGIRAEDITLSRNSDDLILLLKGSTDRITISSYFNQDAAGSYRLEEIRFVDGQVLNIDAVKALVQQATDGNDR
;
A
#
# COMPACT_ATOMS: atom_id res chain seq x y z
N ASP A 1 19.68 13.83 -18.43
CA ASP A 1 19.54 14.40 -17.08
C ASP A 1 19.67 13.25 -16.09
N SER A 2 20.21 13.57 -14.93
CA SER A 2 20.93 12.66 -14.04
C SER A 2 20.00 11.71 -13.29
N SER A 3 20.30 10.41 -13.40
CA SER A 3 20.23 9.42 -12.32
C SER A 3 19.57 9.86 -11.00
N THR A 4 18.26 9.67 -10.89
CA THR A 4 17.61 9.31 -9.63
C THR A 4 16.46 8.40 -9.98
N SER A 5 16.50 7.13 -9.57
CA SER A 5 15.30 6.31 -9.52
C SER A 5 14.31 7.06 -8.64
N ARG A 6 13.32 7.72 -9.24
CA ARG A 6 12.26 8.38 -8.47
C ARG A 6 11.43 7.25 -7.88
N VAL A 7 11.47 7.13 -6.57
CA VAL A 7 10.62 6.21 -5.81
C VAL A 7 9.34 6.97 -5.52
N ASP A 8 8.24 6.55 -6.12
CA ASP A 8 6.92 7.06 -5.83
C ASP A 8 6.45 6.42 -4.50
N ALA A 9 6.10 7.27 -3.54
CA ALA A 9 5.75 6.85 -2.19
C ALA A 9 4.52 7.58 -1.64
N ILE A 10 3.72 6.89 -0.83
CA ILE A 10 2.68 7.49 0.00
C ILE A 10 3.27 7.66 1.39
N GLU A 11 3.24 8.88 1.92
CA GLU A 11 3.71 9.17 3.27
C GLU A 11 2.53 9.53 4.16
N PHE A 12 2.31 8.73 5.20
CA PHE A 12 1.33 9.01 6.23
C PHE A 12 1.91 9.96 7.26
N GLY A 13 1.13 10.98 7.62
CA GLY A 13 1.50 11.95 8.65
C GLY A 13 1.39 11.42 10.08
N THR A 14 1.70 12.28 11.04
CA THR A 14 1.64 11.94 12.47
C THR A 14 0.24 11.50 12.89
N GLY A 15 0.17 10.42 13.68
CA GLY A 15 -1.10 9.89 14.20
C GLY A 15 -1.72 8.77 13.36
N ILE A 16 -1.08 8.38 12.25
CA ILE A 16 -1.44 7.18 11.48
C ILE A 16 -0.24 6.24 11.47
N ARG A 17 -0.40 5.05 12.05
CA ARG A 17 0.60 3.99 12.03
C ARG A 17 0.25 2.92 11.01
N ALA A 18 1.22 2.08 10.64
CA ALA A 18 0.97 0.95 9.75
C ALA A 18 -0.09 0.00 10.31
N GLU A 19 -0.12 -0.19 11.63
CA GLU A 19 -1.13 -1.00 12.32
C GLU A 19 -2.54 -0.42 12.25
N ASP A 20 -2.69 0.88 11.99
CA ASP A 20 -3.99 1.56 11.83
C ASP A 20 -4.54 1.43 10.41
N ILE A 21 -3.70 1.00 9.45
CA ILE A 21 -4.08 0.83 8.06
C ILE A 21 -4.33 -0.65 7.77
N THR A 22 -5.51 -0.93 7.22
CA THR A 22 -5.80 -2.22 6.61
C THR A 22 -5.57 -2.11 5.11
N LEU A 23 -4.73 -3.00 4.57
CA LEU A 23 -4.51 -3.16 3.15
C LEU A 23 -5.47 -4.20 2.60
N SER A 24 -6.15 -3.89 1.50
CA SER A 24 -6.97 -4.85 0.78
C SER A 24 -6.80 -4.70 -0.73
N ARG A 25 -7.02 -5.80 -1.45
CA ARG A 25 -7.05 -5.81 -2.91
C ARG A 25 -8.47 -5.90 -3.39
N ASN A 26 -8.80 -5.05 -4.35
CA ASN A 26 -10.06 -5.11 -5.07
C ASN A 26 -9.76 -5.17 -6.57
N SER A 27 -9.91 -6.34 -7.18
CA SER A 27 -9.43 -6.58 -8.55
C SER A 27 -7.94 -6.22 -8.67
N ASP A 28 -7.54 -5.24 -9.49
CA ASP A 28 -6.16 -4.78 -9.61
C ASP A 28 -5.84 -3.53 -8.78
N ASP A 29 -6.80 -3.05 -7.99
CA ASP A 29 -6.63 -1.86 -7.16
C ASP A 29 -6.16 -2.24 -5.76
N LEU A 30 -5.27 -1.41 -5.22
CA LEU A 30 -4.86 -1.46 -3.81
C LEU A 30 -5.68 -0.44 -3.03
N ILE A 31 -6.29 -0.88 -1.93
CA ILE A 31 -7.07 -0.04 -1.04
C ILE A 31 -6.37 0.00 0.31
N LEU A 32 -6.09 1.22 0.80
CA LEU A 32 -5.62 1.48 2.16
C LEU A 32 -6.81 2.07 2.91
N LEU A 33 -7.31 1.33 3.89
CA LEU A 33 -8.41 1.75 4.75
C LEU A 33 -7.90 2.10 6.13
N LEU A 34 -8.25 3.28 6.64
CA LEU A 34 -7.98 3.62 8.03
C LEU A 34 -8.99 2.90 8.94
N LYS A 35 -8.49 2.11 9.91
CA LYS A 35 -9.33 1.37 10.86
C LYS A 35 -10.22 2.32 11.66
N GLY A 36 -11.50 1.96 11.79
CA GLY A 36 -12.47 2.78 12.51
C GLY A 36 -12.93 4.03 11.76
N SER A 37 -12.50 4.25 10.52
CA SER A 37 -12.96 5.32 9.63
C SER A 37 -13.51 4.75 8.31
N THR A 38 -14.20 5.60 7.55
CA THR A 38 -14.53 5.34 6.13
C THR A 38 -13.47 5.86 5.18
N ASP A 39 -12.48 6.59 5.71
CA ASP A 39 -11.38 7.18 4.95
C ASP A 39 -10.54 6.09 4.30
N ARG A 40 -10.36 6.23 2.99
CA ARG A 40 -9.59 5.28 2.20
C ARG A 40 -8.81 5.98 1.10
N ILE A 41 -7.68 5.38 0.76
CA ILE A 41 -6.91 5.70 -0.43
C ILE A 41 -7.01 4.50 -1.35
N THR A 42 -7.42 4.73 -2.60
CA THR A 42 -7.43 3.71 -3.65
C THR A 42 -6.35 4.03 -4.65
N ILE A 43 -5.42 3.11 -4.85
CA ILE A 43 -4.41 3.16 -5.89
C ILE A 43 -4.88 2.22 -7.01
N SER A 44 -5.37 2.83 -8.08
CA SER A 44 -5.88 2.08 -9.22
C SER A 44 -4.77 1.36 -9.96
N SER A 45 -5.05 0.14 -10.44
CA SER A 45 -4.12 -0.67 -11.23
C SER A 45 -2.79 -0.99 -10.53
N TYR A 46 -2.73 -0.93 -9.19
CA TYR A 46 -1.52 -1.22 -8.42
C TYR A 46 -0.97 -2.63 -8.70
N PHE A 47 -1.85 -3.62 -8.79
CA PHE A 47 -1.47 -5.01 -9.04
C PHE A 47 -1.34 -5.35 -10.53
N ASN A 48 -1.42 -4.35 -11.43
CA ASN A 48 -1.23 -4.59 -12.85
C ASN A 48 0.17 -5.15 -13.12
N GLN A 49 0.25 -6.18 -13.96
CA GLN A 49 1.48 -6.95 -14.20
C GLN A 49 2.15 -7.44 -12.90
N ASP A 50 1.35 -7.83 -11.90
CA ASP A 50 1.84 -8.24 -10.57
C ASP A 50 2.72 -7.17 -9.89
N ALA A 51 2.30 -5.90 -9.99
CA ALA A 51 3.08 -4.77 -9.50
C ALA A 51 4.52 -4.75 -10.04
N ALA A 52 4.73 -5.22 -11.28
CA ALA A 52 6.03 -5.22 -11.97
C ALA A 52 6.20 -4.07 -12.97
N GLY A 53 5.15 -3.27 -13.21
CA GLY A 53 5.20 -2.11 -14.11
C GLY A 53 6.06 -0.94 -13.59
N SER A 54 6.52 -0.07 -14.50
CA SER A 54 7.46 1.03 -14.21
C SER A 54 6.84 2.30 -13.61
N TYR A 55 5.52 2.34 -13.43
CA TYR A 55 4.76 3.50 -12.94
C TYR A 55 3.88 3.09 -11.77
N ARG A 56 4.48 2.53 -10.72
CA ARG A 56 3.75 1.96 -9.58
C ARG A 56 4.15 2.68 -8.31
N LEU A 57 3.27 2.64 -7.32
CA LEU A 57 3.66 3.00 -5.97
C LEU A 57 4.67 1.96 -5.44
N GLU A 58 5.90 2.36 -5.16
CA GLU A 58 6.91 1.43 -4.65
C GLU A 58 6.91 1.32 -3.12
N GLU A 59 6.55 2.39 -2.42
CA GLU A 59 6.65 2.45 -0.96
C GLU A 59 5.46 3.12 -0.28
N ILE A 60 5.07 2.59 0.87
CA ILE A 60 4.18 3.27 1.82
C ILE A 60 5.01 3.54 3.08
N ARG A 61 5.15 4.80 3.44
CA ARG A 61 6.01 5.28 4.52
C ARG A 61 5.19 5.84 5.66
N PHE A 62 5.65 5.56 6.88
CA PHE A 62 5.05 6.04 8.12
C PHE A 62 6.07 6.87 8.90
N VAL A 63 5.56 7.79 9.73
CA VAL A 63 6.40 8.70 10.53
C VAL A 63 7.30 8.01 11.55
N ASP A 64 7.00 6.76 11.93
CA ASP A 64 7.81 5.94 12.82
C ASP A 64 9.02 5.29 12.11
N GLY A 65 9.17 5.55 10.80
CA GLY A 65 10.23 4.99 9.96
C GLY A 65 9.87 3.63 9.36
N GLN A 66 8.67 3.10 9.62
CA GLN A 66 8.21 1.89 8.96
C GLN A 66 7.95 2.17 7.48
N VAL A 67 8.45 1.28 6.62
CA VAL A 67 8.25 1.33 5.17
C VAL A 67 7.70 -0.01 4.71
N LEU A 68 6.56 0.02 4.03
CA LEU A 68 6.01 -1.14 3.33
C LEU A 68 6.39 -1.04 1.86
N ASN A 69 7.26 -1.94 1.42
CA ASN A 69 7.56 -2.13 0.01
C ASN A 69 6.51 -3.03 -0.65
N ILE A 70 6.65 -3.23 -1.96
CA ILE A 70 5.72 -4.03 -2.77
C ILE A 70 5.54 -5.45 -2.21
N ASP A 71 6.61 -6.12 -1.82
CA ASP A 71 6.54 -7.49 -1.31
C ASP A 71 5.78 -7.55 0.02
N ALA A 72 6.03 -6.59 0.91
CA ALA A 72 5.29 -6.46 2.16
C ALA A 72 3.79 -6.18 1.91
N VAL A 73 3.48 -5.29 0.96
CA VAL A 73 2.09 -5.00 0.57
C VAL A 73 1.41 -6.25 0.03
N LYS A 74 2.04 -7.00 -0.88
CA LYS A 74 1.52 -8.25 -1.42
C LYS A 74 1.23 -9.27 -0.32
N ALA A 75 2.16 -9.44 0.62
CA ALA A 75 2.00 -10.36 1.74
C ALA A 75 0.85 -9.94 2.68
N LEU A 76 0.77 -8.66 3.04
CA LEU A 76 -0.27 -8.13 3.92
C LEU A 76 -1.66 -8.23 3.30
N VAL A 77 -1.77 -7.98 2.00
CA VAL A 77 -3.03 -8.10 1.26
C VAL A 77 -3.52 -9.54 1.20
N GLN A 78 -2.62 -10.51 0.96
CA GLN A 78 -2.98 -11.94 0.99
C GLN A 78 -3.47 -12.37 2.38
N GLN A 79 -2.78 -11.94 3.44
CA GLN A 79 -3.21 -12.23 4.81
C GLN A 79 -4.57 -11.58 5.15
N ALA A 80 -4.84 -10.38 4.63
CA ALA A 80 -6.10 -9.68 4.86
C ALA A 80 -7.29 -10.32 4.13
N THR A 81 -7.08 -10.90 2.95
CA THR A 81 -8.14 -11.68 2.26
C THR A 81 -8.39 -13.00 2.96
N ASP A 82 -7.34 -13.70 3.37
CA ASP A 82 -7.46 -14.98 4.11
C ASP A 82 -8.16 -14.82 5.47
N GLY A 83 -8.05 -13.64 6.08
CA GLY A 83 -8.72 -13.28 7.33
C GLY A 83 -10.17 -12.81 7.17
N ASN A 84 -10.58 -12.31 6.00
CA ASN A 84 -11.93 -11.79 5.72
C ASN A 84 -12.86 -12.82 5.03
N ASP A 85 -12.34 -13.98 4.62
CA ASP A 85 -13.10 -15.04 3.92
C ASP A 85 -13.64 -16.15 4.86
N ARG A 86 -14.13 -15.81 6.07
CA ARG A 86 -14.81 -16.78 6.96
C ARG A 86 -16.26 -16.43 7.28
#